data_AF-A0A0P9MZ38-F1
#
_entry.id   AF-A0A0P9MZ38-F1
#
_cell.length_a   1.000
_cell.length_b   1.000
_cell.length_c   1.000
_cell.angle_alpha   90.00
_cell.angle_beta   90.00
_cell.angle_gamma   90.00
#
_symmetry.space_group_name_H-M   'P 1'
#
loop_
_entity.id
_entity.type
_entity.pdbx_description
1 polymer ?
#
loop_
_entity_poly.entity_id
_entity_poly.type
_entity_poly.pdbx_seq_one_letter_code
_entity_poly.pdbx_strand_id
1 'polypeptide(L)'
;MIDLRSPNDILDHYVERYDHLLPAPSAQLTQRMDYMLKPDAPRLPRGKPDWIASRTCTLSEEQALDRAKGGLLGLAIGDAVGTTLEFLPRDRSHVHDMVGGGPFKLNPGEWTDDTSMALCLADTYLAKGNFDLIDYAERVGRWYINGENSHNGKCFDIGNATRTAIEERLKNGGLWYGNAAPSTAGNGSIIRLAPTAIFCRHSLSATWRDSAAQSQCTHRALGKV
;
A
#
# COMPACT_ATOMS: atom_id res chain seq x y z
N MET A 1 3.65 -28.10 3.28
CA MET A 1 4.32 -26.78 3.12
C MET A 1 3.81 -26.20 1.81
N ILE A 2 3.43 -24.91 1.76
CA ILE A 2 2.90 -24.25 0.56
C ILE A 2 3.94 -23.27 0.02
N ASP A 3 4.15 -23.23 -1.29
CA ASP A 3 4.95 -22.20 -1.96
C ASP A 3 4.02 -21.22 -2.67
N LEU A 4 4.02 -19.95 -2.24
CA LEU A 4 3.18 -18.88 -2.81
C LEU A 4 3.56 -18.51 -4.26
N ARG A 5 4.64 -19.06 -4.80
CA ARG A 5 5.00 -18.93 -6.22
C ARG A 5 4.39 -20.02 -7.11
N SER A 6 3.73 -21.01 -6.52
CA SER A 6 3.03 -22.07 -7.25
C SER A 6 1.95 -21.48 -8.17
N PRO A 7 1.57 -22.18 -9.25
CA PRO A 7 0.47 -21.73 -10.07
C PRO A 7 -0.87 -21.79 -9.32
N ASN A 8 -1.82 -20.97 -9.79
CA ASN A 8 -3.08 -20.70 -9.09
C ASN A 8 -3.91 -21.97 -8.87
N ASP A 9 -3.89 -22.93 -9.79
CA ASP A 9 -4.61 -24.19 -9.64
C ASP A 9 -4.20 -24.98 -8.39
N ILE A 10 -2.91 -24.95 -8.04
CA ILE A 10 -2.38 -25.54 -6.80
C ILE A 10 -2.80 -24.71 -5.58
N LEU A 11 -2.76 -23.37 -5.70
CA LEU A 11 -3.12 -22.47 -4.61
C LEU A 11 -4.63 -22.52 -4.31
N ASP A 12 -5.48 -22.53 -5.34
CA ASP A 12 -6.94 -22.61 -5.29
C ASP A 12 -7.38 -23.84 -4.50
N HIS A 13 -6.85 -25.02 -4.83
CA HIS A 13 -7.13 -26.23 -4.06
C HIS A 13 -6.61 -26.17 -2.62
N TYR A 14 -5.50 -25.46 -2.37
CA TYR A 14 -5.00 -25.27 -1.01
C TYR A 14 -5.93 -24.35 -0.20
N VAL A 15 -6.47 -23.28 -0.80
CA VAL A 15 -7.26 -22.25 -0.12
C VAL A 15 -8.69 -22.65 0.18
N GLU A 16 -9.25 -23.68 -0.48
CA GLU A 16 -10.58 -24.26 -0.15
C GLU A 16 -10.72 -24.59 1.36
N ARG A 17 -9.62 -24.98 2.02
CA ARG A 17 -9.57 -25.22 3.47
C ARG A 17 -9.88 -23.99 4.33
N TYR A 18 -9.77 -22.81 3.73
CA TYR A 18 -9.93 -21.51 4.36
C TYR A 18 -11.14 -20.72 3.83
N ASP A 19 -12.06 -21.37 3.11
CA ASP A 19 -13.28 -20.72 2.60
C ASP A 19 -14.11 -20.05 3.70
N HIS A 20 -14.02 -20.55 4.93
CA HIS A 20 -14.65 -19.96 6.12
C HIS A 20 -14.12 -18.55 6.48
N LEU A 21 -12.98 -18.12 5.89
CA LEU A 21 -12.44 -16.76 6.02
C LEU A 21 -13.02 -15.80 4.97
N LEU A 22 -13.66 -16.30 3.92
CA LEU A 22 -14.30 -15.48 2.90
C LEU A 22 -15.63 -14.95 3.44
N PRO A 23 -15.90 -13.63 3.33
CA PRO A 23 -17.21 -13.10 3.66
C PRO A 23 -18.30 -13.73 2.79
N ALA A 24 -19.42 -14.10 3.40
CA ALA A 24 -20.58 -14.57 2.64
C ALA A 24 -21.01 -13.53 1.58
N PRO A 25 -21.33 -13.97 0.35
CA PRO A 25 -21.79 -13.06 -0.68
C PRO A 25 -23.09 -12.38 -0.24
N SER A 26 -23.27 -11.12 -0.62
CA SER A 26 -24.56 -10.46 -0.41
C SER A 26 -25.65 -11.17 -1.22
N ALA A 27 -26.92 -11.02 -0.83
CA ALA A 27 -28.02 -11.63 -1.58
C ALA A 27 -28.05 -11.17 -3.04
N GLN A 28 -27.71 -9.91 -3.32
CA GLN A 28 -27.62 -9.40 -4.69
C GLN A 28 -26.41 -9.96 -5.45
N LEU A 29 -25.31 -10.29 -4.78
CA LEU A 29 -24.20 -10.98 -5.42
C LEU A 29 -24.57 -12.44 -5.70
N THR A 30 -25.21 -13.12 -4.75
CA THR A 30 -25.71 -14.50 -4.89
C THR A 30 -26.67 -14.63 -6.06
N GLN A 31 -27.61 -13.70 -6.22
CA GLN A 31 -28.53 -13.66 -7.36
C GLN A 31 -27.81 -13.45 -8.70
N ARG A 32 -26.72 -12.67 -8.72
CA ARG A 32 -25.91 -12.45 -9.94
C ARG A 32 -25.01 -13.64 -10.26
N MET A 33 -24.73 -14.50 -9.29
CA MET A 33 -24.00 -15.76 -9.45
C MET A 33 -24.94 -16.93 -9.78
N ASP A 34 -26.25 -16.75 -9.65
CA ASP A 34 -27.25 -17.77 -10.02
C ASP A 34 -27.24 -17.99 -11.53
N TYR A 35 -27.36 -19.25 -11.94
CA TYR A 35 -27.40 -19.64 -13.35
C TYR A 35 -28.64 -19.06 -14.07
N MET A 36 -29.76 -18.97 -13.36
CA MET A 36 -30.99 -18.37 -13.88
C MET A 36 -31.21 -16.96 -13.30
N LEU A 37 -31.31 -15.97 -14.19
CA LEU A 37 -31.69 -14.62 -13.80
C LEU A 37 -33.11 -14.64 -13.21
N LYS A 38 -33.28 -14.06 -12.02
CA LYS A 38 -34.58 -13.84 -11.38
C LYS A 38 -34.91 -12.34 -11.44
N PRO A 39 -35.61 -11.83 -12.47
CA PRO A 39 -35.81 -10.39 -12.69
C PRO A 39 -36.49 -9.68 -11.51
N ASP A 40 -37.36 -10.40 -10.79
CA ASP A 40 -38.22 -9.85 -9.73
C ASP A 40 -37.73 -10.18 -8.31
N ALA A 41 -36.50 -10.66 -8.14
CA ALA A 41 -36.02 -10.98 -6.80
C ALA A 41 -35.96 -9.71 -5.93
N PRO A 42 -36.45 -9.77 -4.67
CA PRO A 42 -36.50 -8.61 -3.80
C PRO A 42 -35.10 -8.07 -3.50
N ARG A 43 -34.92 -6.75 -3.55
CA ARG A 43 -33.70 -6.11 -3.09
C ARG A 43 -33.63 -6.20 -1.56
N LEU A 44 -32.82 -7.11 -1.04
CA LEU A 44 -32.57 -7.18 0.39
C LEU A 44 -31.83 -5.93 0.91
N PRO A 45 -32.07 -5.49 2.16
CA PRO A 45 -31.41 -4.34 2.73
C PRO A 45 -29.89 -4.52 2.76
N ARG A 46 -29.16 -3.42 2.52
CA ARG A 46 -27.70 -3.40 2.60
C ARG A 46 -27.29 -3.23 4.07
N GLY A 47 -26.68 -4.26 4.65
CA GLY A 47 -26.03 -4.19 5.96
C GLY A 47 -24.52 -3.98 5.83
N LYS A 48 -23.91 -3.31 6.82
CA LYS A 48 -22.44 -3.29 6.96
C LYS A 48 -21.99 -4.68 7.40
N PRO A 49 -21.10 -5.38 6.67
CA PRO A 49 -20.68 -6.72 7.06
C PRO A 49 -19.79 -6.68 8.31
N ASP A 50 -19.89 -7.69 9.16
CA ASP A 50 -19.21 -7.71 10.47
C ASP A 50 -17.69 -7.60 10.35
N TRP A 51 -17.10 -8.21 9.32
CA TRP A 51 -15.64 -8.17 9.11
C TRP A 51 -15.10 -6.76 8.87
N ILE A 52 -15.93 -5.82 8.40
CA ILE A 52 -15.54 -4.43 8.16
C ILE A 52 -16.00 -3.48 9.29
N ALA A 53 -16.61 -4.02 10.34
CA ALA A 53 -16.91 -3.29 11.55
C ALA A 53 -15.60 -2.92 12.28
N SER A 54 -15.47 -1.65 12.66
CA SER A 54 -14.32 -1.20 13.45
C SER A 54 -14.37 -1.86 14.82
N ARG A 55 -13.22 -2.32 15.29
CA ARG A 55 -13.07 -2.83 16.66
C ARG A 55 -12.87 -1.66 17.61
N THR A 56 -13.41 -1.78 18.82
CA THR A 56 -13.15 -0.82 19.89
C THR A 56 -11.66 -0.85 20.25
N CYS A 57 -11.02 0.32 20.25
CA CYS A 57 -9.63 0.44 20.69
C CYS A 57 -9.55 0.14 22.19
N THR A 58 -8.71 -0.83 22.57
CA THR A 58 -8.48 -1.21 23.97
C THR A 58 -7.24 -0.53 24.58
N LEU A 59 -6.53 0.28 23.78
CA LEU A 59 -5.35 1.03 24.20
C LEU A 59 -5.75 2.42 24.71
N SER A 60 -4.95 2.98 25.62
CA SER A 60 -5.03 4.41 25.91
C SER A 60 -4.63 5.24 24.68
N GLU A 61 -5.04 6.50 24.62
CA GLU A 61 -4.63 7.39 23.53
C GLU A 61 -3.11 7.57 23.46
N GLU A 62 -2.41 7.56 24.60
CA GLU A 62 -0.95 7.60 24.66
C GLU A 62 -0.32 6.36 24.01
N GLN A 63 -0.79 5.16 24.35
CA GLN A 63 -0.32 3.90 23.76
C GLN A 63 -0.66 3.80 22.27
N ALA A 64 -1.82 4.28 21.86
CA ALA A 64 -2.22 4.32 20.46
C ALA A 64 -1.34 5.30 19.66
N LEU A 65 -1.04 6.46 20.23
CA LEU A 65 -0.14 7.45 19.64
C LEU A 65 1.29 6.92 19.52
N ASP A 66 1.79 6.24 20.55
CA ASP A 66 3.11 5.60 20.53
C ASP A 66 3.23 4.58 19.38
N ARG A 67 2.22 3.72 19.21
CA ARG A 67 2.18 2.76 18.10
C ARG A 67 2.07 3.43 16.73
N ALA A 68 1.30 4.52 16.62
CA ALA A 68 1.19 5.27 15.37
C ALA A 68 2.53 5.93 14.99
N LYS A 69 3.21 6.56 15.96
CA LYS A 69 4.57 7.09 15.78
C LYS A 69 5.54 5.99 15.39
N GLY A 70 5.52 4.86 16.10
CA GLY A 70 6.35 3.70 15.80
C GLY A 70 6.10 3.12 14.42
N GLY A 71 4.85 3.16 13.92
CA GLY A 71 4.52 2.70 12.56
C GLY A 71 5.17 3.53 11.46
N LEU A 72 5.15 4.87 11.57
CA LEU A 72 5.75 5.75 10.56
C LEU A 72 7.26 5.91 10.75
N LEU A 73 7.75 6.03 11.99
CA LEU A 73 9.18 6.08 12.28
C LEU A 73 9.87 4.75 11.98
N GLY A 74 9.23 3.63 12.33
CA GLY A 74 9.74 2.29 12.06
C GLY A 74 9.87 1.98 10.57
N LEU A 75 8.97 2.54 9.73
CA LEU A 75 9.11 2.53 8.28
C LEU A 75 10.42 3.20 7.85
N ALA A 76 10.66 4.43 8.29
CA ALA A 76 11.87 5.17 7.92
C ALA A 76 13.17 4.56 8.49
N ILE A 77 13.10 3.99 9.70
CA ILE A 77 14.22 3.26 10.30
C ILE A 77 14.53 2.01 9.49
N GLY A 78 13.51 1.24 9.12
CA GLY A 78 13.66 0.02 8.32
C GLY A 78 14.25 0.29 6.94
N ASP A 79 13.78 1.37 6.31
CA ASP A 79 14.31 1.90 5.04
C ASP A 79 15.81 2.23 5.16
N ALA A 80 16.19 3.14 6.08
CA ALA A 80 17.56 3.60 6.25
C ALA A 80 18.57 2.48 6.62
N VAL A 81 18.12 1.43 7.32
CA VAL A 81 18.94 0.26 7.64
C VAL A 81 18.97 -0.74 6.46
N GLY A 82 17.83 -0.94 5.79
CA GLY A 82 17.65 -1.94 4.75
C GLY A 82 18.43 -1.63 3.47
N THR A 83 18.49 -0.34 3.09
CA THR A 83 19.20 0.11 1.88
C THR A 83 20.70 -0.25 1.87
N THR A 84 21.33 -0.41 3.04
CA THR A 84 22.74 -0.83 3.17
C THR A 84 23.04 -2.12 2.41
N LEU A 85 22.10 -3.07 2.38
CA LEU A 85 22.28 -4.39 1.77
C LEU A 85 21.50 -4.57 0.46
N GLU A 86 20.95 -3.48 -0.09
CA GLU A 86 20.13 -3.55 -1.28
C GLU A 86 20.89 -4.15 -2.48
N PHE A 87 20.19 -4.98 -3.26
CA PHE A 87 20.71 -5.74 -4.40
C PHE A 87 21.81 -6.77 -4.08
N LEU A 88 22.18 -6.97 -2.81
CA LEU A 88 23.12 -8.01 -2.43
C LEU A 88 22.41 -9.37 -2.27
N PRO A 89 23.04 -10.48 -2.70
CA PRO A 89 22.58 -11.81 -2.33
C PRO A 89 22.51 -11.97 -0.81
N ARG A 90 21.52 -12.71 -0.35
CA ARG A 90 21.38 -13.08 1.07
C ARG A 90 22.68 -13.72 1.59
N ASP A 91 23.04 -13.38 2.82
CA ASP A 91 24.22 -13.86 3.57
C ASP A 91 25.59 -13.47 2.97
N ARG A 92 25.63 -12.64 1.91
CA ARG A 92 26.90 -12.08 1.40
C ARG A 92 27.50 -11.05 2.36
N SER A 93 26.64 -10.28 3.03
CA SER A 93 26.97 -9.25 4.01
C SER A 93 25.86 -9.16 5.06
N HIS A 94 26.16 -8.56 6.21
CA HIS A 94 25.22 -8.41 7.33
C HIS A 94 25.22 -6.95 7.79
N VAL A 95 24.08 -6.50 8.34
CA VAL A 95 23.91 -5.18 8.93
C VAL A 95 23.26 -5.34 10.30
N HIS A 96 23.79 -4.65 11.31
CA HIS A 96 23.33 -4.74 12.70
C HIS A 96 23.11 -3.36 13.33
N ASP A 97 23.38 -2.29 12.57
CA ASP A 97 23.24 -0.90 12.99
C ASP A 97 22.96 -0.02 11.75
N MET A 98 22.60 1.23 11.98
CA MET A 98 22.31 2.20 10.94
C MET A 98 23.60 2.80 10.39
N VAL A 99 24.17 2.17 9.36
CA VAL A 99 25.51 2.51 8.84
C VAL A 99 25.52 3.20 7.48
N GLY A 100 24.36 3.35 6.82
CA GLY A 100 24.26 3.93 5.47
C GLY A 100 24.91 3.03 4.41
N GLY A 101 25.56 3.63 3.41
CA GLY A 101 26.21 2.92 2.30
C GLY A 101 25.22 2.53 1.20
N GLY A 102 25.18 1.24 0.86
CA GLY A 102 24.28 0.73 -0.18
C GLY A 102 24.62 1.23 -1.59
N PRO A 103 23.72 1.00 -2.56
CA PRO A 103 23.90 1.40 -3.96
C PRO A 103 24.01 2.93 -4.13
N PHE A 104 23.43 3.70 -3.21
CA PHE A 104 23.37 5.17 -3.28
C PHE A 104 24.45 5.89 -2.46
N LYS A 105 25.29 5.15 -1.73
CA LYS A 105 26.37 5.69 -0.87
C LYS A 105 25.86 6.68 0.18
N LEU A 106 24.77 6.30 0.84
CA LEU A 106 24.09 7.12 1.84
C LEU A 106 24.90 7.27 3.13
N ASN A 107 24.68 8.36 3.85
CA ASN A 107 25.15 8.52 5.22
C ASN A 107 24.24 7.73 6.20
N PRO A 108 24.73 7.37 7.40
CA PRO A 108 23.89 6.84 8.48
C PRO A 108 22.63 7.69 8.71
N GLY A 109 21.45 7.06 8.65
CA GLY A 109 20.15 7.68 8.91
C GLY A 109 19.46 8.32 7.71
N GLU A 110 20.10 8.29 6.55
CA GLU A 110 19.46 8.67 5.29
C GLU A 110 18.60 7.50 4.75
N TRP A 111 17.41 7.85 4.24
CA TRP A 111 16.33 6.93 3.82
C TRP A 111 15.97 7.16 2.34
N THR A 112 15.25 6.23 1.69
CA THR A 112 15.06 6.22 0.22
C THR A 112 13.64 6.62 -0.23
N ASP A 113 13.17 6.04 -1.33
CA ASP A 113 11.85 6.31 -1.92
C ASP A 113 10.71 5.80 -1.03
N ASP A 114 10.91 4.73 -0.25
CA ASP A 114 9.96 4.21 0.74
C ASP A 114 9.45 5.35 1.65
N THR A 115 10.38 6.01 2.35
CA THR A 115 10.05 7.11 3.26
C THR A 115 9.57 8.35 2.50
N SER A 116 10.18 8.69 1.37
CA SER A 116 9.77 9.84 0.55
C SER A 116 8.29 9.73 0.14
N MET A 117 7.88 8.56 -0.37
CA MET A 117 6.50 8.31 -0.79
C MET A 117 5.53 8.23 0.39
N ALA A 118 5.96 7.76 1.56
CA ALA A 118 5.17 7.76 2.78
C ALA A 118 4.93 9.19 3.29
N LEU A 119 5.94 10.06 3.25
CA LEU A 119 5.81 11.47 3.63
C LEU A 119 4.86 12.22 2.69
N CYS A 120 4.99 12.02 1.37
CA CYS A 120 4.03 12.56 0.41
C CYS A 120 2.58 12.13 0.72
N LEU A 121 2.37 10.87 1.14
CA LEU A 121 1.05 10.36 1.49
C LEU A 121 0.52 10.96 2.79
N ALA A 122 1.38 11.09 3.80
CA ALA A 122 1.04 11.75 5.06
C ALA A 122 0.63 13.21 4.83
N ASP A 123 1.38 13.94 4.02
CA ASP A 123 1.07 15.34 3.70
C ASP A 123 -0.26 15.49 2.95
N THR A 124 -0.61 14.54 2.07
CA THR A 124 -1.94 14.53 1.43
C THR A 124 -3.05 14.44 2.47
N TYR A 125 -2.95 13.49 3.41
CA TYR A 125 -3.94 13.35 4.46
C TYR A 125 -4.05 14.60 5.34
N LEU A 126 -2.90 15.22 5.69
CA LEU A 126 -2.87 16.44 6.49
C LEU A 126 -3.50 17.63 5.75
N ALA A 127 -3.22 17.79 4.46
CA ALA A 127 -3.72 18.91 3.67
C ALA A 127 -5.20 18.77 3.29
N LYS A 128 -5.66 17.54 3.03
CA LYS A 128 -6.98 17.27 2.44
C LYS A 128 -8.01 16.74 3.43
N GLY A 129 -7.57 16.20 4.57
CA GLY A 129 -8.46 15.53 5.53
C GLY A 129 -9.06 14.21 5.00
N ASN A 130 -8.56 13.70 3.88
CA ASN A 130 -8.89 12.42 3.27
C ASN A 130 -7.78 11.99 2.30
N PHE A 131 -7.88 10.81 1.72
CA PHE A 131 -7.04 10.45 0.58
C PHE A 131 -7.53 11.16 -0.69
N ASP A 132 -6.72 12.08 -1.20
CA ASP A 132 -6.91 12.73 -2.49
C ASP A 132 -5.85 12.20 -3.47
N LEU A 133 -6.30 11.45 -4.47
CA LEU A 133 -5.41 10.80 -5.43
C LEU A 133 -4.60 11.80 -6.27
N ILE A 134 -5.18 12.94 -6.61
CA ILE A 134 -4.53 13.94 -7.46
C ILE A 134 -3.45 14.65 -6.64
N ASP A 135 -3.79 15.08 -5.43
CA ASP A 135 -2.82 15.72 -4.52
C ASP A 135 -1.65 14.80 -4.19
N TYR A 136 -1.93 13.51 -3.92
CA TYR A 136 -0.87 12.54 -3.67
C TYR A 136 0.04 12.35 -4.88
N ALA A 137 -0.53 12.20 -6.08
CA ALA A 137 0.25 12.07 -7.31
C ALA A 137 1.09 13.32 -7.59
N GLU A 138 0.56 14.52 -7.35
CA GLU A 138 1.29 15.78 -7.48
C GLU A 138 2.45 15.87 -6.49
N ARG A 139 2.26 15.46 -5.23
CA ARG A 139 3.32 15.43 -4.22
C ARG A 139 4.45 14.48 -4.59
N VAL A 140 4.12 13.27 -5.02
CA VAL A 140 5.12 12.32 -5.52
C VAL A 140 5.79 12.86 -6.79
N GLY A 141 5.05 13.59 -7.63
CA GLY A 141 5.59 14.32 -8.78
C GLY A 141 6.60 15.41 -8.38
N ARG A 142 6.32 16.19 -7.33
CA ARG A 142 7.26 17.19 -6.81
C ARG A 142 8.47 16.57 -6.14
N TRP A 143 8.32 15.44 -5.44
CA TRP A 143 9.46 14.64 -5.01
C TRP A 143 10.30 14.19 -6.20
N TYR A 144 9.67 13.57 -7.21
CA TYR A 144 10.33 13.06 -8.41
C TYR A 144 11.13 14.14 -9.16
N ILE A 145 10.53 15.31 -9.39
CA ILE A 145 11.13 16.38 -10.22
C ILE A 145 12.07 17.27 -9.40
N ASN A 146 11.67 17.64 -8.17
CA ASN A 146 12.32 18.69 -7.39
C ASN A 146 13.02 18.19 -6.13
N GLY A 147 12.87 16.92 -5.76
CA GLY A 147 13.43 16.35 -4.54
C GLY A 147 12.71 16.79 -3.25
N GLU A 148 11.48 17.29 -3.32
CA GLU A 148 10.64 17.54 -2.14
C GLU A 148 10.45 16.24 -1.34
N ASN A 149 10.43 16.30 -0.01
CA ASN A 149 10.37 15.11 0.86
C ASN A 149 11.49 14.07 0.60
N SER A 150 12.64 14.50 0.06
CA SER A 150 13.88 13.72 0.08
C SER A 150 14.82 14.27 1.16
N HIS A 151 15.51 13.39 1.88
CA HIS A 151 16.50 13.78 2.88
C HIS A 151 17.66 14.61 2.31
N ASN A 152 17.99 14.46 1.02
CA ASN A 152 19.12 15.14 0.36
C ASN A 152 18.69 16.13 -0.74
N GLY A 153 17.39 16.42 -0.83
CA GLY A 153 16.83 17.36 -1.80
C GLY A 153 16.85 16.87 -3.25
N LYS A 154 17.01 15.56 -3.49
CA LYS A 154 16.95 14.95 -4.83
C LYS A 154 16.12 13.68 -4.80
N CYS A 155 15.40 13.40 -5.89
CA CYS A 155 14.84 12.07 -6.10
C CYS A 155 15.94 11.11 -6.54
N PHE A 156 16.01 9.97 -5.85
CA PHE A 156 16.78 8.80 -6.23
C PHE A 156 15.96 7.56 -5.84
N ASP A 157 16.38 6.39 -6.31
CA ASP A 157 15.74 5.09 -6.02
C ASP A 157 14.27 4.94 -6.48
N ILE A 158 13.76 5.83 -7.33
CA ILE A 158 12.38 5.68 -7.81
C ILE A 158 12.20 4.41 -8.65
N GLY A 159 11.37 3.49 -8.16
CA GLY A 159 10.99 2.28 -8.89
C GLY A 159 10.34 2.58 -10.24
N ASN A 160 10.63 1.75 -11.26
CA ASN A 160 10.15 1.94 -12.63
C ASN A 160 8.62 2.08 -12.74
N ALA A 161 7.86 1.25 -12.02
CA ALA A 161 6.39 1.29 -12.02
C ALA A 161 5.88 2.62 -11.43
N THR A 162 6.46 3.09 -10.32
CA THR A 162 6.17 4.40 -9.72
C THR A 162 6.47 5.52 -10.71
N ARG A 163 7.66 5.55 -11.30
CA ARG A 163 8.07 6.57 -12.28
C ARG A 163 7.07 6.65 -13.43
N THR A 164 6.78 5.52 -14.09
CA THR A 164 5.83 5.47 -15.21
C THR A 164 4.44 5.98 -14.83
N ALA A 165 3.93 5.60 -13.65
CA ALA A 165 2.62 6.06 -13.20
C ALA A 165 2.58 7.58 -12.97
N ILE A 166 3.63 8.15 -12.36
CA ILE A 166 3.70 9.58 -12.07
C ILE A 166 3.89 10.39 -13.35
N GLU A 167 4.78 9.98 -14.25
CA GLU A 167 4.97 10.63 -15.56
C GLU A 167 3.66 10.70 -16.35
N GLU A 168 2.93 9.59 -16.42
CA GLU A 168 1.65 9.56 -17.14
C GLU A 168 0.56 10.38 -16.44
N ARG A 169 0.52 10.41 -15.11
CA ARG A 169 -0.44 11.24 -14.38
C ARG A 169 -0.18 12.73 -14.57
N LEU A 170 1.08 13.15 -14.51
CA LEU A 170 1.45 14.55 -14.74
C LEU A 170 1.14 14.98 -16.18
N LYS A 171 1.36 14.09 -17.15
CA LYS A 171 1.03 14.35 -18.56
C LYS A 171 -0.48 14.46 -18.82
N ASN A 172 -1.28 13.64 -18.16
CA ASN A 172 -2.72 13.49 -18.44
C ASN A 172 -3.63 14.17 -17.38
N GLY A 173 -3.11 15.11 -16.58
CA GLY A 173 -3.91 15.87 -15.60
C GLY A 173 -4.55 14.99 -14.51
N GLY A 174 -3.84 13.96 -14.06
CA GLY A 174 -4.27 13.03 -13.01
C GLY A 174 -5.11 11.84 -13.51
N LEU A 175 -5.56 11.82 -14.77
CA LEU A 175 -6.26 10.68 -15.36
C LEU A 175 -5.26 9.65 -15.88
N TRP A 176 -5.12 8.53 -15.16
CA TRP A 176 -4.25 7.43 -15.57
C TRP A 176 -4.78 6.08 -15.13
N TYR A 177 -4.59 5.09 -16.01
CA TYR A 177 -4.99 3.70 -15.82
C TYR A 177 -3.89 2.78 -16.36
N GLY A 178 -2.89 2.46 -15.53
CA GLY A 178 -1.80 1.55 -15.92
C GLY A 178 -1.34 0.64 -14.79
N ASN A 179 -0.19 -0.02 -14.96
CA ASN A 179 0.40 -0.97 -14.00
C ASN A 179 -0.61 -1.97 -13.42
N ALA A 180 -1.44 -2.56 -14.30
CA ALA A 180 -2.40 -3.60 -13.94
C ALA A 180 -1.84 -5.02 -14.21
N ALA A 181 -0.73 -5.13 -14.94
CA ALA A 181 -0.11 -6.41 -15.26
C ALA A 181 0.57 -7.02 -14.01
N PRO A 182 0.59 -8.35 -13.85
CA PRO A 182 1.25 -9.01 -12.72
C PRO A 182 2.73 -8.66 -12.55
N SER A 183 3.43 -8.33 -13.65
CA SER A 183 4.83 -7.88 -13.63
C SER A 183 5.04 -6.55 -12.90
N THR A 184 3.97 -5.81 -12.62
CA THR A 184 3.99 -4.54 -11.88
C THR A 184 3.53 -4.70 -10.43
N ALA A 185 3.37 -5.93 -9.92
CA ALA A 185 3.09 -6.22 -8.51
C ALA A 185 4.35 -6.08 -7.64
N GLY A 186 4.98 -4.91 -7.69
CA GLY A 186 6.13 -4.54 -6.86
C GLY A 186 5.76 -4.09 -5.45
N ASN A 187 6.76 -3.73 -4.66
CA ASN A 187 6.63 -3.25 -3.28
C ASN A 187 6.15 -1.79 -3.16
N GLY A 188 6.16 -1.02 -4.26
CA GLY A 188 6.00 0.44 -4.27
C GLY A 188 4.73 1.04 -3.65
N SER A 189 3.71 0.21 -3.35
CA SER A 189 2.49 0.63 -2.63
C SER A 189 2.43 0.17 -1.17
N ILE A 190 3.09 -0.92 -0.79
CA ILE A 190 3.05 -1.46 0.58
C ILE A 190 4.05 -0.77 1.49
N ILE A 191 5.22 -0.40 0.97
CA ILE A 191 6.31 0.27 1.70
C ILE A 191 5.92 1.65 2.26
N ARG A 192 4.84 2.25 1.73
CA ARG A 192 4.36 3.58 2.10
C ARG A 192 3.02 3.59 2.83
N LEU A 193 2.51 2.43 3.25
CA LEU A 193 1.11 2.27 3.70
C LEU A 193 0.80 2.92 5.05
N ALA A 194 1.81 3.11 5.92
CA ALA A 194 1.62 3.51 7.31
C ALA A 194 0.73 4.77 7.51
N PRO A 195 0.86 5.87 6.74
CA PRO A 195 0.00 7.04 6.87
C PRO A 195 -1.49 6.74 6.72
N THR A 196 -1.87 5.89 5.76
CA THR A 196 -3.28 5.47 5.58
C THR A 196 -3.81 4.73 6.80
N ALA A 197 -3.04 3.79 7.34
CA ALA A 197 -3.45 3.02 8.51
C ALA A 197 -3.61 3.92 9.76
N ILE A 198 -2.70 4.88 9.93
CA ILE A 198 -2.74 5.86 11.03
C ILE A 198 -3.95 6.78 10.90
N PHE A 199 -4.15 7.39 9.72
CA PHE A 199 -5.23 8.34 9.48
C PHE A 199 -6.60 7.68 9.63
N CYS A 200 -6.75 6.46 9.09
CA CYS A 200 -8.01 5.72 9.13
C CYS A 200 -8.19 4.84 10.38
N ARG A 201 -7.38 4.98 11.44
CA ARG A 201 -7.34 4.04 12.58
C ARG A 201 -8.68 3.71 13.24
N HIS A 202 -9.66 4.61 13.13
CA HIS A 202 -11.00 4.46 13.71
C HIS A 202 -12.03 3.81 12.77
N SER A 203 -11.68 3.58 11.51
CA SER A 203 -12.60 3.09 10.48
C SER A 203 -11.95 2.02 9.60
N LEU A 204 -12.17 0.75 9.94
CA LEU A 204 -11.67 -0.37 9.13
C LEU A 204 -12.18 -0.32 7.68
N SER A 205 -13.40 0.20 7.49
CA SER A 205 -13.98 0.44 6.16
C SER A 205 -13.31 1.59 5.39
N ALA A 206 -12.77 2.60 6.07
CA ALA A 206 -11.95 3.61 5.41
C ALA A 206 -10.55 3.04 5.13
N THR A 207 -9.92 2.37 6.10
CA THR A 207 -8.62 1.71 5.92
C THR A 207 -8.62 0.78 4.72
N TRP A 208 -9.63 -0.08 4.57
CA TRP A 208 -9.74 -1.00 3.42
C TRP A 208 -9.80 -0.25 2.07
N ARG A 209 -10.65 0.77 1.98
CA ARG A 209 -10.83 1.55 0.73
C ARG A 209 -9.59 2.36 0.39
N ASP A 210 -9.06 3.10 1.36
CA ASP A 210 -7.97 4.04 1.14
C ASP A 210 -6.64 3.30 0.95
N SER A 211 -6.48 2.09 1.52
CA SER A 211 -5.32 1.22 1.24
C SER A 211 -5.29 0.78 -0.23
N ALA A 212 -6.44 0.43 -0.80
CA ALA A 212 -6.54 0.12 -2.22
C ALA A 212 -6.35 1.37 -3.09
N ALA A 213 -6.99 2.49 -2.71
CA ALA A 213 -6.92 3.74 -3.47
C ALA A 213 -5.49 4.31 -3.55
N GLN A 214 -4.77 4.35 -2.43
CA GLN A 214 -3.37 4.80 -2.43
C GLN A 214 -2.47 3.89 -3.27
N SER A 215 -2.72 2.57 -3.27
CA SER A 215 -1.98 1.66 -4.13
C SER A 215 -2.24 1.99 -5.59
N GLN A 216 -3.51 2.11 -5.99
CA GLN A 216 -3.94 2.39 -7.37
C GLN A 216 -3.42 3.72 -7.94
N CYS A 217 -2.91 4.61 -7.08
CA CYS A 217 -2.17 5.78 -7.56
C CYS A 217 -0.99 5.38 -8.45
N THR A 218 -0.27 4.31 -8.12
CA THR A 218 0.92 3.88 -8.89
C THR A 218 0.94 2.40 -9.26
N HIS A 219 0.24 1.53 -8.52
CA HIS A 219 0.24 0.08 -8.67
C HIS A 219 -1.21 -0.45 -8.65
N ARG A 220 -1.66 -1.00 -9.78
CA ARG A 220 -3.02 -1.54 -9.96
C ARG A 220 -3.04 -3.05 -10.19
N ALA A 221 -1.88 -3.70 -10.11
CA ALA A 221 -1.77 -5.15 -10.23
C ALA A 221 -2.55 -5.79 -9.06
N LEU A 222 -3.51 -6.64 -9.42
CA LEU A 222 -3.95 -7.68 -8.51
C LEU A 222 -2.75 -8.65 -8.42
N GLY A 223 -2.35 -9.09 -7.22
CA GLY A 223 -1.26 -10.05 -7.07
C GLY A 223 -1.50 -11.30 -7.93
N LYS A 224 -0.54 -12.24 -7.97
CA LYS A 224 -0.86 -13.52 -8.62
C LYS A 224 -2.14 -14.09 -7.98
N VAL A 225 -3.12 -14.35 -8.87
CA VAL A 225 -4.30 -15.23 -8.65
C VAL A 225 -3.91 -16.37 -7.72
#